data_AF-A0AAJ2E135-F1
#
_entry.id   AF-A0AAJ2E135-F1
#
_cell.length_a   1.000
_cell.length_b   1.000
_cell.length_c   1.000
_cell.angle_alpha   90.00
_cell.angle_beta   90.00
_cell.angle_gamma   90.00
#
_symmetry.space_group_name_H-M   'P 1'
#
loop_
_entity.id
_entity.type
_entity.pdbx_description
1 polymer ?
#
loop_
_entity_poly.entity_id
_entity_poly.type
_entity_poly.pdbx_seq_one_letter_code
_entity_poly.pdbx_strand_id
1 'polypeptide(L)'
;MWSTSCPISPPASNSDYLREHARRLLRQARDGDSSAALPVLRRLQSADITRASRLTDLHAKRDALQLKHVLAMLANELGYSSWDACKNDIDTEPAARIDRYRLDAGAFNDFERNWFANEADALAWQRANGGYLVPYGEQVVAILKRE
;
A
#
# COMPACT_ATOMS: atom_id res chain seq x y z
N MET A 1 27.26 -3.49 -8.16
CA MET A 1 26.39 -2.33 -7.82
C MET A 1 24.97 -2.84 -7.85
N TRP A 2 24.12 -2.53 -6.86
CA TRP A 2 22.73 -3.00 -6.89
C TRP A 2 21.92 -2.25 -7.95
N SER A 3 21.03 -2.94 -8.65
CA SER A 3 20.13 -2.30 -9.63
C SER A 3 19.19 -1.32 -8.94
N THR A 4 18.94 -0.17 -9.57
CA THR A 4 17.93 0.81 -9.13
C THR A 4 16.54 0.54 -9.70
N SER A 5 16.38 -0.55 -10.46
CA SER A 5 15.11 -0.96 -11.04
C SER A 5 14.32 -1.83 -10.08
N CYS A 6 12.99 -1.76 -10.14
CA CYS A 6 12.11 -2.62 -9.34
C CYS A 6 12.43 -4.10 -9.59
N PRO A 7 12.75 -4.89 -8.55
CA PRO A 7 13.25 -6.25 -8.75
C PRO A 7 12.17 -7.29 -9.03
N ILE A 8 10.90 -6.90 -8.93
CA ILE A 8 9.73 -7.74 -9.16
C ILE A 8 8.99 -7.29 -10.42
N SER A 9 8.39 -8.25 -11.15
CA SER A 9 7.62 -7.94 -12.36
C SER A 9 6.43 -7.05 -12.01
N PRO A 10 6.23 -5.90 -12.68
CA PRO A 10 5.07 -5.04 -12.45
C PRO A 10 3.77 -5.81 -12.76
N PRO A 11 2.64 -5.45 -12.12
CA PRO A 11 1.36 -6.04 -12.50
C PRO A 11 0.97 -5.62 -13.92
N ALA A 12 0.11 -6.40 -14.56
CA ALA A 12 -0.42 -6.07 -15.89
C ALA A 12 -1.29 -4.79 -15.87
N SER A 13 -1.98 -4.54 -14.76
CA SER A 13 -2.76 -3.32 -14.51
C SER A 13 -2.68 -2.96 -13.02
N ASN A 14 -2.46 -1.67 -12.74
CA ASN A 14 -2.45 -1.15 -11.38
C ASN A 14 -3.87 -1.20 -10.78
N SER A 15 -4.89 -0.87 -11.56
CA SER A 15 -6.29 -0.87 -11.09
C SER A 15 -6.77 -2.28 -10.74
N ASP A 16 -6.38 -3.30 -11.50
CA ASP A 16 -6.70 -4.70 -11.17
C ASP A 16 -5.98 -5.18 -9.91
N TYR A 17 -4.68 -4.88 -9.78
CA TYR A 17 -3.93 -5.18 -8.56
C TYR A 17 -4.60 -4.57 -7.32
N LEU A 18 -5.00 -3.30 -7.41
CA LEU A 18 -5.67 -2.59 -6.32
C LEU A 18 -7.02 -3.22 -5.97
N ARG A 19 -7.80 -3.70 -6.94
CA ARG A 19 -9.06 -4.42 -6.68
C ARG A 19 -8.83 -5.72 -5.93
N GLU A 20 -7.83 -6.50 -6.32
CA GLU A 20 -7.49 -7.74 -5.63
C GLU A 20 -6.96 -7.48 -4.22
N HIS A 21 -6.10 -6.47 -4.07
CA HIS A 21 -5.60 -6.03 -2.78
C HIS A 21 -6.76 -5.58 -1.87
N ALA A 22 -7.70 -4.79 -2.39
CA ALA A 22 -8.89 -4.36 -1.65
C ALA A 22 -9.75 -5.53 -1.18
N ARG A 23 -9.93 -6.58 -2.01
CA ARG A 23 -10.64 -7.80 -1.59
C ARG A 23 -9.91 -8.54 -0.48
N ARG A 24 -8.57 -8.61 -0.51
CA ARG A 24 -7.77 -9.20 0.57
C ARG A 24 -7.92 -8.40 1.88
N LEU A 25 -7.80 -7.07 1.81
CA LEU A 25 -8.00 -6.19 2.96
C LEU A 25 -9.40 -6.31 3.54
N LEU A 26 -10.43 -6.40 2.69
CA LEU A 26 -11.81 -6.59 3.14
C LEU A 26 -11.98 -7.90 3.92
N ARG A 27 -11.41 -9.00 3.43
CA ARG A 27 -11.41 -10.28 4.15
C ARG A 27 -10.67 -10.18 5.48
N GLN A 28 -9.51 -9.54 5.51
CA GLN A 28 -8.76 -9.30 6.75
C GLN A 28 -9.56 -8.46 7.76
N ALA A 29 -10.27 -7.44 7.29
CA ALA A 29 -11.08 -6.56 8.13
C ALA A 29 -12.29 -7.28 8.74
N ARG A 30 -12.94 -8.17 7.98
CA ARG A 30 -14.16 -8.88 8.40
C ARG A 30 -13.88 -10.15 9.18
N ASP A 31 -13.06 -11.00 8.58
CA ASP A 31 -12.88 -12.39 9.01
C ASP A 31 -11.56 -12.61 9.75
N GLY A 32 -10.68 -11.61 9.72
CA GLY A 32 -9.39 -11.67 10.40
C GLY A 32 -9.51 -11.50 11.92
N ASP A 33 -8.54 -12.08 12.62
CA ASP A 33 -8.28 -11.80 14.02
C ASP A 33 -7.92 -10.32 14.22
N SER A 34 -7.92 -9.87 15.48
CA SER A 34 -7.66 -8.46 15.80
C SER A 34 -6.35 -7.93 15.20
N SER A 35 -5.30 -8.74 15.13
CA SER A 35 -4.00 -8.37 14.53
C SER A 35 -4.09 -8.09 13.03
N ALA A 36 -4.96 -8.80 12.30
CA ALA A 36 -5.19 -8.61 10.87
C ALA A 36 -6.24 -7.54 10.58
N ALA A 37 -7.29 -7.46 11.40
CA ALA A 37 -8.40 -6.54 11.19
C ALA A 37 -8.04 -5.09 11.57
N LEU A 38 -7.41 -4.88 12.75
CA LEU A 38 -7.18 -3.54 13.28
C LEU A 38 -6.37 -2.60 12.36
N PRO A 39 -5.30 -3.05 11.67
CA PRO A 39 -4.59 -2.19 10.72
C PRO A 39 -5.49 -1.66 9.59
N VAL A 40 -6.36 -2.51 9.04
CA VAL A 40 -7.28 -2.12 7.96
C VAL A 40 -8.33 -1.14 8.48
N LEU A 41 -8.88 -1.39 9.67
CA LEU A 41 -9.88 -0.50 10.27
C LEU A 41 -9.29 0.87 10.64
N ARG A 42 -8.03 0.93 11.09
CA ARG A 42 -7.33 2.21 11.33
C ARG A 42 -7.15 3.00 10.04
N ARG A 43 -6.80 2.35 8.93
CA ARG A 43 -6.69 3.00 7.61
C ARG A 43 -8.03 3.55 7.12
N LEU A 44 -9.12 2.77 7.31
CA LEU A 44 -10.48 3.22 7.01
C LEU A 44 -10.88 4.45 7.84
N GLN A 45 -10.50 4.48 9.12
CA GLN A 45 -10.76 5.61 10.01
C GLN A 45 -9.95 6.85 9.61
N SER A 46 -8.65 6.70 9.28
CA SER A 46 -7.82 7.83 8.86
C SER A 46 -8.25 8.44 7.53
N ALA A 47 -8.84 7.64 6.64
CA ALA A 47 -9.38 8.11 5.37
C ALA A 47 -10.79 8.73 5.48
N ASP A 48 -11.37 8.76 6.68
CA ASP A 48 -12.72 9.31 6.99
C ASP A 48 -13.84 8.78 6.07
N ILE A 49 -13.69 7.54 5.57
CA ILE A 49 -14.64 6.94 4.62
C ILE A 49 -15.92 6.46 5.33
N THR A 50 -15.85 6.23 6.64
CA THR A 50 -16.96 5.73 7.44
C THR A 50 -17.37 6.76 8.48
N ARG A 51 -18.68 6.98 8.66
CA ARG A 51 -19.23 7.86 9.72
C ARG A 51 -18.97 7.38 11.16
N ALA A 52 -18.21 6.30 11.35
CA ALA A 52 -17.90 5.77 12.66
C ALA A 52 -16.83 6.66 13.32
N SER A 53 -17.20 7.32 14.41
CA SER A 53 -16.33 8.26 15.12
C SER A 53 -15.18 7.56 15.85
N ARG A 54 -15.34 6.27 16.18
CA ARG A 54 -14.40 5.50 16.99
C ARG A 54 -14.03 4.17 16.31
N LEU A 55 -12.77 3.78 16.47
CA LEU A 55 -12.24 2.51 15.96
C LEU A 55 -12.99 1.28 16.52
N THR A 56 -13.41 1.34 17.79
CA THR A 56 -14.18 0.26 18.44
C THR A 56 -15.53 0.04 17.77
N ASP A 57 -16.21 1.13 17.39
CA ASP A 57 -17.52 1.07 16.73
C ASP A 57 -17.37 0.51 15.31
N LEU A 58 -16.27 0.88 14.64
CA LEU A 58 -15.93 0.34 13.33
C LEU A 58 -15.59 -1.15 13.40
N HIS A 59 -14.87 -1.59 14.43
CA HIS A 59 -14.59 -3.01 14.67
C HIS A 59 -15.87 -3.80 14.96
N ALA A 60 -16.77 -3.28 15.79
CA ALA A 60 -18.05 -3.93 16.07
C ALA A 60 -18.96 -4.03 14.83
N LYS A 61 -18.83 -3.11 13.88
CA LYS A 61 -19.61 -3.05 12.63
C LYS A 61 -18.83 -3.56 11.41
N ARG A 62 -17.72 -4.27 11.62
CA ARG A 62 -16.83 -4.70 10.52
C ARG A 62 -17.55 -5.56 9.48
N ASP A 63 -18.58 -6.30 9.86
CA ASP A 63 -19.40 -7.11 8.93
C ASP A 63 -20.19 -6.28 7.91
N ALA A 64 -20.47 -5.02 8.24
CA ALA A 64 -21.12 -4.08 7.32
C ALA A 64 -20.13 -3.44 6.32
N LEU A 65 -18.83 -3.73 6.42
CA LEU A 65 -17.84 -3.25 5.47
C LEU A 65 -18.06 -3.89 4.11
N GLN A 66 -18.00 -3.05 3.09
CA GLN A 66 -18.15 -3.41 1.69
C GLN A 66 -16.89 -3.04 0.92
N LEU A 67 -16.70 -3.70 -0.22
CA LEU A 67 -15.53 -3.47 -1.09
C LEU A 67 -15.38 -1.99 -1.48
N LYS A 68 -16.50 -1.26 -1.69
CA LYS A 68 -16.49 0.17 -2.00
C LYS A 68 -15.80 1.03 -0.93
N HIS A 69 -15.89 0.67 0.36
CA HIS A 69 -15.25 1.43 1.43
C HIS A 69 -13.73 1.26 1.36
N VAL A 70 -13.26 0.05 1.09
CA VAL A 70 -11.83 -0.24 0.96
C VAL A 70 -11.25 0.38 -0.32
N LEU A 71 -11.99 0.34 -1.43
CA LEU A 71 -11.57 1.00 -2.67
C LEU A 71 -11.51 2.52 -2.53
N ALA A 72 -12.48 3.13 -1.85
CA ALA A 72 -12.46 4.57 -1.57
C ALA A 72 -11.30 4.95 -0.65
N MET A 73 -10.99 4.12 0.35
CA MET A 73 -9.81 4.29 1.22
C MET A 73 -8.50 4.24 0.42
N LEU A 74 -8.31 3.24 -0.45
CA LEU A 74 -7.10 3.14 -1.29
C LEU A 74 -6.99 4.34 -2.24
N ALA A 75 -8.09 4.79 -2.83
CA ALA A 75 -8.11 5.98 -3.66
C ALA A 75 -7.67 7.22 -2.88
N ASN A 76 -8.19 7.43 -1.67
CA ASN A 76 -7.81 8.52 -0.79
C ASN A 76 -6.32 8.49 -0.44
N GLU A 77 -5.79 7.32 -0.06
CA GLU A 77 -4.36 7.15 0.25
C GLU A 77 -3.44 7.45 -0.95
N LEU A 78 -3.92 7.20 -2.17
CA LEU A 78 -3.22 7.54 -3.41
C LEU A 78 -3.37 9.01 -3.84
N GLY A 79 -4.19 9.79 -3.11
CA GLY A 79 -4.46 11.20 -3.37
C GLY A 79 -5.67 11.48 -4.27
N TYR A 80 -6.48 10.47 -4.60
CA TYR A 80 -7.69 10.63 -5.41
C TYR A 80 -8.93 10.90 -4.55
N SER A 81 -9.86 11.68 -5.11
CA SER A 81 -11.15 12.00 -4.46
C SER A 81 -12.13 10.82 -4.44
N SER A 82 -12.01 9.88 -5.38
CA SER A 82 -12.87 8.70 -5.50
C SER A 82 -12.16 7.54 -6.20
N TRP A 83 -12.70 6.34 -6.01
CA TRP A 83 -12.21 5.17 -6.73
C TRP A 83 -12.40 5.29 -8.25
N ASP A 84 -13.45 5.93 -8.73
CA ASP A 84 -13.66 6.11 -10.17
C ASP A 84 -12.61 7.04 -10.79
N ALA A 85 -12.24 8.12 -10.09
CA ALA A 85 -11.14 8.99 -10.50
C ALA A 85 -9.81 8.22 -10.51
N CYS A 86 -9.53 7.46 -9.45
CA CYS A 86 -8.34 6.61 -9.36
C CYS A 86 -8.29 5.60 -10.51
N LYS A 87 -9.38 4.87 -10.78
CA LYS A 87 -9.46 3.84 -11.81
C LYS A 87 -9.12 4.39 -13.21
N ASN A 88 -9.58 5.59 -13.52
CA ASN A 88 -9.38 6.18 -14.85
C ASN A 88 -7.94 6.61 -15.12
N ASP A 89 -7.16 6.84 -14.07
CA ASP A 89 -5.84 7.47 -14.15
C ASP A 89 -4.70 6.49 -13.79
N ILE A 90 -4.91 5.64 -12.77
CA ILE A 90 -3.84 4.83 -12.14
C ILE A 90 -3.19 3.82 -13.08
N ASP A 91 -3.87 3.38 -14.14
CA ASP A 91 -3.29 2.46 -15.12
C ASP A 91 -2.31 3.15 -16.09
N THR A 92 -2.32 4.49 -16.13
CA THR A 92 -1.34 5.30 -16.87
C THR A 92 -0.12 5.67 -16.02
N GLU A 93 -0.26 5.57 -14.70
CA GLU A 93 0.80 5.85 -13.73
C GLU A 93 1.84 4.72 -13.66
N PRO A 94 3.10 5.03 -13.31
CA PRO A 94 4.12 4.01 -13.11
C PRO A 94 3.71 3.00 -12.02
N ALA A 95 4.09 1.73 -12.19
CA ALA A 95 3.84 0.68 -11.18
C ALA A 95 4.42 1.02 -9.79
N ALA A 96 5.48 1.85 -9.76
CA ALA A 96 6.06 2.40 -8.53
C ALA A 96 5.01 3.08 -7.62
N ARG A 97 3.95 3.65 -8.20
CA ARG A 97 2.86 4.33 -7.48
C ARG A 97 2.14 3.41 -6.49
N ILE A 98 2.12 2.10 -6.74
CA ILE A 98 1.44 1.11 -5.91
C ILE A 98 2.40 0.16 -5.18
N ASP A 99 3.72 0.38 -5.26
CA ASP A 99 4.71 -0.53 -4.68
C ASP A 99 4.65 -0.58 -3.16
N ARG A 100 4.17 0.48 -2.50
CA ARG A 100 3.84 0.45 -1.07
C ARG A 100 2.87 -0.70 -0.73
N TYR A 101 1.83 -0.91 -1.54
CA TYR A 101 0.85 -1.96 -1.30
C TYR A 101 1.40 -3.35 -1.61
N ARG A 102 2.35 -3.43 -2.55
CA ARG A 102 3.09 -4.65 -2.86
C ARG A 102 4.06 -5.03 -1.74
N LEU A 103 4.68 -4.03 -1.11
CA LEU A 103 5.46 -4.18 0.11
C LEU A 103 4.61 -4.71 1.26
N ASP A 104 3.43 -4.12 1.51
CA ASP A 104 2.49 -4.61 2.53
C ASP A 104 2.04 -6.05 2.26
N ALA A 105 1.90 -6.43 0.99
CA ALA A 105 1.52 -7.78 0.57
C ALA A 105 2.70 -8.78 0.61
N GLY A 106 3.91 -8.34 0.99
CA GLY A 106 5.09 -9.20 1.09
C GLY A 106 5.78 -9.51 -0.24
N ALA A 107 5.47 -8.78 -1.32
CA ALA A 107 6.05 -9.02 -2.64
C ALA A 107 7.59 -8.83 -2.68
N PHE A 108 8.15 -8.14 -1.69
CA PHE A 108 9.59 -7.90 -1.56
C PHE A 108 10.26 -8.70 -0.42
N ASN A 109 9.58 -9.71 0.15
CA ASN A 109 10.11 -10.44 1.32
C ASN A 109 11.36 -11.27 1.02
N ASP A 110 11.59 -11.65 -0.24
CA ASP A 110 12.77 -12.41 -0.67
C ASP A 110 14.01 -11.52 -0.90
N PHE A 111 13.86 -10.19 -0.72
CA PHE A 111 14.93 -9.22 -0.91
C PHE A 111 15.38 -8.64 0.42
N GLU A 112 16.64 -8.21 0.46
CA GLU A 112 17.15 -7.44 1.59
C GLU A 112 16.53 -6.04 1.58
N ARG A 113 16.20 -5.52 2.77
CA ARG A 113 15.45 -4.28 2.96
C ARG A 113 16.17 -3.38 3.94
N ASN A 114 16.54 -2.18 3.49
CA ASN A 114 17.11 -1.15 4.34
C ASN A 114 16.11 0.00 4.51
N TRP A 115 15.76 0.30 5.76
CA TRP A 115 14.79 1.35 6.09
C TRP A 115 15.48 2.66 6.41
N PHE A 116 14.93 3.73 5.87
CA PHE A 116 15.38 5.10 6.07
C PHE A 116 14.23 5.93 6.63
N ALA A 117 14.56 6.84 7.54
CA ALA A 117 13.58 7.70 8.19
C ALA A 117 12.99 8.76 7.25
N ASN A 118 13.71 9.12 6.18
CA ASN A 118 13.29 10.11 5.20
C ASN A 118 13.87 9.78 3.81
N GLU A 119 13.34 10.43 2.79
CA GLU A 119 13.75 10.24 1.40
C GLU A 119 15.17 10.74 1.09
N ALA A 120 15.62 11.82 1.73
CA ALA A 120 16.94 12.39 1.47
C ALA A 120 18.07 11.40 1.82
N ASP A 121 17.96 10.74 2.98
CA ASP A 121 18.92 9.73 3.43
C ASP A 121 18.89 8.49 2.51
N ALA A 122 17.69 8.06 2.11
CA ALA A 122 17.52 6.93 1.20
C ALA A 122 18.16 7.20 -0.18
N LEU A 123 17.98 8.40 -0.72
CA LEU A 123 18.58 8.82 -1.99
C LEU A 123 20.11 8.91 -1.90
N ALA A 124 20.63 9.48 -0.81
CA ALA A 124 22.08 9.54 -0.57
C ALA A 124 22.68 8.15 -0.51
N TRP A 125 22.01 7.22 0.19
CA TRP A 125 22.43 5.83 0.27
C TRP A 125 22.34 5.10 -1.07
N GLN A 126 21.24 5.29 -1.82
CA GLN A 126 21.03 4.68 -3.14
C GLN A 126 22.12 5.09 -4.14
N ARG A 127 22.59 6.34 -4.12
CA ARG A 127 23.68 6.78 -5.01
C ARG A 127 24.99 6.03 -4.77
N ALA A 128 25.27 5.65 -3.52
CA ALA A 128 26.49 4.93 -3.16
C ALA A 128 26.36 3.40 -3.33
N ASN A 129 25.17 2.85 -3.12
CA ASN A 129 24.97 1.40 -3.00
C ASN A 129 24.09 0.80 -4.12
N GLY A 130 23.24 1.60 -4.74
CA GLY A 130 22.17 1.18 -5.64
C GLY A 130 20.88 0.83 -4.88
N GLY A 131 20.07 -0.05 -5.46
CA GLY A 131 18.82 -0.52 -4.85
C GLY A 131 17.59 0.26 -5.29
N TYR A 132 16.43 -0.39 -5.20
CA TYR A 132 15.15 0.20 -5.60
C TYR A 132 14.44 0.83 -4.39
N LEU A 133 14.10 2.11 -4.48
CA LEU A 133 13.45 2.82 -3.38
C LEU A 133 11.93 2.71 -3.47
N VAL A 134 11.28 2.35 -2.37
CA VAL A 134 9.83 2.35 -2.22
C VAL A 134 9.44 3.31 -1.10
N PRO A 135 8.72 4.41 -1.42
CA PRO A 135 8.18 5.31 -0.40
C PRO A 135 7.11 4.63 0.46
N TYR A 136 7.15 4.86 1.77
CA TYR A 136 6.23 4.30 2.76
C TYR A 136 5.84 5.34 3.82
N GLY A 137 4.85 6.17 3.51
CA GLY A 137 4.50 7.30 4.38
C GLY A 137 5.66 8.30 4.41
N GLU A 138 6.22 8.56 5.58
CA GLU A 138 7.40 9.43 5.76
C GLU A 138 8.73 8.68 5.57
N GLN A 139 8.69 7.35 5.66
CA GLN A 139 9.87 6.49 5.54
C GLN A 139 10.07 6.03 4.10
N VAL A 140 11.27 5.52 3.82
CA VAL A 140 11.61 4.91 2.54
C VAL A 140 12.34 3.60 2.79
N VAL A 141 12.00 2.56 2.03
CA VAL A 141 12.75 1.30 2.05
C VAL A 141 13.53 1.13 0.75
N ALA A 142 14.82 0.81 0.87
CA ALA A 142 15.62 0.34 -0.25
C ALA A 142 15.54 -1.18 -0.35
N ILE A 143 15.06 -1.67 -1.48
CA ILE A 143 14.99 -3.08 -1.83
C ILE A 143 16.25 -3.45 -2.61
N LEU A 144 17.00 -4.42 -2.08
CA LEU A 144 18.28 -4.82 -2.64
C LEU A 144 18.14 -6.17 -3.34
N LYS A 145 18.38 -6.16 -4.64
CA LYS A 145 18.50 -7.37 -5.44
C LYS A 145 19.97 -7.72 -5.57
N ARG A 146 20.38 -8.86 -5.01
CA ARG A 146 21.67 -9.47 -5.35
C ARG A 146 21.59 -9.92 -6.81
N GLU A 147 22.54 -9.48 -7.62
CA GLU A 147 22.73 -9.99 -8.99
C GLU A 147 23.23 -11.44 -8.95
#